data_AF-A0A2K9NVB5-F1
#
_entry.id   AF-A0A2K9NVB5-F1
#
_cell.length_a   1.000
_cell.length_b   1.000
_cell.length_c   1.000
_cell.angle_alpha   90.00
_cell.angle_beta   90.00
_cell.angle_gamma   90.00
#
_symmetry.space_group_name_H-M   'P 1'
#
loop_
_entity.id
_entity.type
_entity.pdbx_description
1 polymer ?
#
loop_
_entity_poly.entity_id
_entity_poly.type
_entity_poly.pdbx_seq_one_letter_code
_entity_poly.pdbx_strand_id
1 'polypeptide(L)'
;MKSRLKYSLNLCLIATALVLVSCGKKENKVNSSISGSSPFYTGNSALNTSVGSTIINQVQSIKANVSCMNGYRLTNDVSFYVQGGIVASNKIGGNWQSGFLTNGTINKLWIGVSAYRDLMFVTQVVNGSQVVGFNVTLSFCELKNTYSTLPSIISNERALRNFAAPYGIVLDSNTYCGYSVVDLAMNTVITSERNLSNPYSPPNAQIPTSFTKPTCNGQF
;
A
#
# COMPACT_ATOMS: atom_id res chain seq x y z
N MET A 1 -22.16 -64.60 0.12
CA MET A 1 -22.01 -63.31 -0.60
C MET A 1 -21.83 -62.11 0.35
N LYS A 2 -20.98 -62.22 1.39
CA LYS A 2 -20.76 -61.16 2.41
C LYS A 2 -19.29 -60.83 2.73
N SER A 3 -18.32 -61.56 2.16
CA SER A 3 -16.90 -61.39 2.48
C SER A 3 -16.11 -60.50 1.51
N ARG A 4 -16.65 -60.20 0.32
CA ARG A 4 -15.94 -59.39 -0.70
C ARG A 4 -16.14 -57.88 -0.57
N LEU A 5 -17.12 -57.42 0.21
CA LEU A 5 -17.42 -55.99 0.40
C LEU A 5 -16.55 -55.32 1.47
N LYS A 6 -15.99 -56.10 2.42
CA LYS A 6 -15.15 -55.55 3.50
C LYS A 6 -13.74 -55.19 3.04
N TYR A 7 -13.22 -55.90 2.03
CA TYR A 7 -11.88 -55.61 1.49
C TYR A 7 -11.88 -54.44 0.49
N SER A 8 -12.98 -54.18 -0.22
CA SER A 8 -13.08 -53.03 -1.13
C SER A 8 -13.19 -51.70 -0.39
N LEU A 9 -13.82 -51.68 0.79
CA LEU A 9 -13.96 -50.46 1.60
C LEU A 9 -12.63 -50.02 2.24
N ASN A 10 -11.82 -50.98 2.69
CA ASN A 10 -10.50 -50.68 3.30
C ASN A 10 -9.46 -50.22 2.26
N LEU A 11 -9.51 -50.73 1.02
CA LEU A 11 -8.65 -50.25 -0.07
C LEU A 11 -9.00 -48.83 -0.52
N CYS A 12 -10.29 -48.45 -0.47
CA CYS A 12 -10.72 -47.10 -0.83
C CYS A 12 -10.28 -46.06 0.22
N LEU A 13 -10.25 -46.43 1.51
CA LEU A 13 -9.82 -45.54 2.60
C LEU A 13 -8.32 -45.22 2.55
N ILE A 14 -7.49 -46.21 2.17
CA ILE A 14 -6.03 -46.03 2.03
C ILE A 14 -5.71 -45.16 0.81
N ALA A 15 -6.48 -45.28 -0.28
CA ALA A 15 -6.34 -44.41 -1.44
C ALA A 15 -6.70 -42.93 -1.13
N THR A 16 -7.70 -42.67 -0.29
CA THR A 16 -8.04 -41.29 0.14
C THR A 16 -7.05 -40.70 1.14
N ALA A 17 -6.36 -41.53 1.94
CA ALA A 17 -5.30 -41.06 2.84
C ALA A 17 -4.02 -40.65 2.09
N LEU A 18 -3.71 -41.31 0.96
CA LEU A 18 -2.54 -40.96 0.12
C LEU A 18 -2.74 -39.68 -0.70
N VAL A 19 -3.96 -39.28 -1.01
CA VAL A 19 -4.25 -37.99 -1.68
C VAL A 19 -4.07 -36.80 -0.73
N LEU A 20 -4.19 -37.00 0.59
CA LEU A 20 -3.97 -35.95 1.59
C LEU A 20 -2.49 -35.68 1.92
N VAL A 21 -1.56 -36.54 1.47
CA VAL A 21 -0.11 -36.37 1.70
C VAL A 21 0.58 -35.64 0.54
N SER A 22 -0.15 -35.27 -0.53
CA SER A 22 0.37 -34.56 -1.70
C SER A 22 0.26 -33.02 -1.64
N CYS A 23 -0.20 -32.43 -0.53
CA CYS A 23 -0.18 -30.97 -0.33
C CYS A 23 0.83 -30.52 0.73
N GLY A 24 1.83 -31.35 1.04
CA GLY A 24 2.99 -30.96 1.82
C GLY A 24 4.14 -30.54 0.91
N LYS A 25 4.57 -29.29 1.05
CA LYS A 25 5.80 -28.70 0.46
C LYS A 25 5.73 -28.32 -1.02
N LYS A 26 4.75 -27.50 -1.37
CA LYS A 26 5.16 -26.23 -2.00
C LYS A 26 5.28 -25.26 -0.86
N GLU A 27 6.51 -24.88 -0.54
CA GLU A 27 6.69 -23.52 -0.05
C GLU A 27 5.97 -22.64 -1.08
N ASN A 28 4.77 -22.16 -0.73
CA ASN A 28 4.39 -20.84 -1.19
C ASN A 28 5.41 -19.91 -0.53
N LYS A 29 6.65 -19.92 -1.06
CA LYS A 29 7.31 -18.67 -1.40
C LYS A 29 6.29 -17.95 -2.27
N VAL A 30 5.32 -17.31 -1.62
CA VAL A 30 4.93 -15.99 -2.04
C VAL A 30 6.28 -15.29 -2.09
N ASN A 31 6.83 -15.22 -3.30
CA ASN A 31 7.86 -14.25 -3.61
C ASN A 31 7.29 -12.96 -3.03
N SER A 32 7.77 -12.55 -1.87
CA SER A 32 7.59 -11.22 -1.34
C SER A 32 8.43 -10.24 -2.18
N SER A 33 8.42 -10.42 -3.50
CA SER A 33 8.87 -9.48 -4.51
C SER A 33 7.74 -8.47 -4.76
N ILE A 34 7.15 -7.96 -3.70
CA ILE A 34 6.66 -6.59 -3.71
C ILE A 34 7.62 -5.79 -2.85
N SER A 35 8.90 -5.85 -3.22
CA SER A 35 9.76 -4.68 -3.07
C SER A 35 9.18 -3.64 -4.01
N GLY A 36 8.17 -2.90 -3.54
CA GLY A 36 7.63 -1.76 -4.26
C GLY A 36 8.71 -0.71 -4.29
N SER A 37 9.54 -0.69 -5.33
CA SER A 37 10.32 0.50 -5.61
C SER A 37 9.33 1.65 -5.78
N SER A 38 9.60 2.77 -5.11
CA SER A 38 8.78 3.98 -5.22
C SER A 38 8.45 4.26 -6.68
N PRO A 39 7.18 4.52 -7.08
CA PRO A 39 6.84 4.83 -8.46
C PRO A 39 7.43 6.17 -8.91
N PHE A 40 7.93 6.99 -7.97
CA PHE A 40 8.53 8.29 -8.21
C PHE A 40 10.01 8.18 -8.60
N TYR A 41 10.26 7.68 -9.80
CA TYR A 41 11.59 7.56 -10.39
C TYR A 41 11.60 7.96 -11.87
N THR A 42 12.77 8.39 -12.35
CA THR A 42 12.99 8.72 -13.76
C THR A 42 12.85 7.47 -14.64
N GLY A 43 11.96 7.53 -15.64
CA GLY A 43 11.68 6.39 -16.54
C GLY A 43 10.35 5.69 -16.28
N ASN A 44 9.59 6.07 -15.24
CA ASN A 44 8.19 5.69 -15.14
C ASN A 44 7.39 6.39 -16.24
N SER A 45 6.73 5.62 -17.12
CA SER A 45 6.01 6.13 -18.28
C SER A 45 4.92 7.14 -17.93
N ALA A 46 4.24 6.99 -16.79
CA ALA A 46 3.20 7.91 -16.34
C ALA A 46 3.75 9.24 -15.82
N LEU A 47 5.04 9.28 -15.44
CA LEU A 47 5.74 10.47 -14.94
C LEU A 47 6.78 11.01 -15.94
N ASN A 48 6.84 10.46 -17.16
CA ASN A 48 7.79 10.89 -18.20
C ASN A 48 7.32 12.17 -18.89
N THR A 49 7.07 13.21 -18.10
CA THR A 49 6.67 14.56 -18.51
C THR A 49 7.44 15.58 -17.68
N SER A 50 7.42 16.86 -18.08
CA SER A 50 8.02 17.94 -17.28
C SER A 50 7.35 18.03 -15.90
N VAL A 51 6.02 17.94 -15.85
CA VAL A 51 5.24 17.90 -14.60
C VAL A 51 5.62 16.69 -13.74
N GLY A 52 5.75 15.51 -14.35
CA GLY A 52 6.15 14.29 -13.65
C GLY A 52 7.55 14.39 -13.05
N SER A 53 8.49 15.03 -13.73
CA SER A 53 9.84 15.29 -13.22
C SER A 53 9.82 16.22 -12.00
N THR A 54 9.00 17.28 -12.02
CA THR A 54 8.80 18.16 -10.87
C THR A 54 8.19 17.40 -9.69
N ILE A 55 7.18 16.55 -9.94
CA ILE A 55 6.55 15.71 -8.92
C ILE A 55 7.56 14.75 -8.29
N ILE A 56 8.42 14.10 -9.09
CA ILE A 56 9.46 13.20 -8.58
C ILE A 56 10.39 13.97 -7.63
N ASN A 57 10.93 15.11 -8.06
CA ASN A 57 11.83 15.93 -7.24
C ASN A 57 11.17 16.40 -5.95
N GLN A 58 9.90 16.81 -6.03
CA GLN A 58 9.12 17.24 -4.88
C GLN A 58 8.91 16.10 -3.87
N VAL A 59 8.52 14.91 -4.34
CA VAL A 59 8.32 13.74 -3.48
C VAL A 59 9.63 13.34 -2.78
N GLN A 60 10.75 13.29 -3.52
CA GLN A 60 12.05 12.94 -2.94
C GLN A 60 12.49 13.97 -1.89
N SER A 61 12.30 15.26 -2.17
CA SER A 61 12.57 16.34 -1.22
C SER A 61 11.73 16.21 0.06
N ILE A 62 10.43 15.94 -0.07
CA ILE A 62 9.55 15.75 1.10
C ILE A 62 9.99 14.54 1.91
N LYS A 63 10.25 13.39 1.28
CA LYS A 63 10.69 12.18 1.97
C LYS A 63 12.01 12.39 2.74
N ALA A 64 12.91 13.20 2.21
CA ALA A 64 14.17 13.54 2.86
C ALA A 64 14.01 14.49 4.07
N ASN A 65 13.01 15.39 4.03
CA ASN A 65 12.80 16.38 5.08
C ASN A 65 11.82 15.94 6.18
N VAL A 66 10.97 14.94 5.92
CA VAL A 66 10.02 14.43 6.92
C VAL A 66 10.66 13.27 7.70
N SER A 67 11.22 13.58 8.86
CA SER A 67 11.69 12.55 9.79
C SER A 67 10.54 11.74 10.38
N CYS A 68 10.80 10.46 10.63
CA CYS A 68 9.85 9.61 11.33
C CYS A 68 9.81 9.97 12.82
N MET A 69 8.62 9.93 13.41
CA MET A 69 8.49 10.11 14.86
C MET A 69 9.15 8.96 15.63
N ASN A 70 9.09 7.75 15.06
CA ASN A 70 9.71 6.54 15.60
C ASN A 70 10.40 5.76 14.47
N GLY A 71 11.52 5.13 14.80
CA GLY A 71 12.25 4.26 13.87
C GLY A 71 12.76 5.01 12.64
N TYR A 72 12.62 4.38 11.47
CA TYR A 72 13.09 4.91 10.18
C TYR A 72 11.99 4.83 9.13
N ARG A 73 12.11 5.62 8.06
CA ARG A 73 11.20 5.56 6.91
C ARG A 73 11.47 4.28 6.13
N LEU A 74 10.43 3.51 5.83
CA LEU A 74 10.56 2.30 5.03
C LEU A 74 11.16 2.62 3.66
N THR A 75 11.96 1.69 3.15
CA THR A 75 12.68 1.85 1.88
C THR A 75 11.72 1.74 0.70
N ASN A 76 10.71 0.88 0.83
CA ASN A 76 9.71 0.64 -0.19
C ASN A 76 8.46 1.47 0.08
N ASP A 77 8.03 2.23 -0.93
CA ASP A 77 6.70 2.84 -0.90
C ASP A 77 5.69 1.81 -1.45
N VAL A 78 4.45 1.90 -1.00
CA VAL A 78 3.36 1.05 -1.50
C VAL A 78 2.32 1.88 -2.22
N SER A 79 1.94 1.43 -3.41
CA SER A 79 0.99 2.14 -4.27
C SER A 79 -0.30 1.37 -4.46
N PHE A 80 -1.37 2.14 -4.54
CA PHE A 80 -2.72 1.70 -4.85
C PHE A 80 -3.35 2.69 -5.82
N TYR A 81 -4.33 2.26 -6.59
CA TYR A 81 -5.03 3.13 -7.51
C TYR A 81 -6.53 2.88 -7.53
N VAL A 82 -7.27 3.87 -7.99
CA VAL A 82 -8.70 3.77 -8.27
C VAL A 82 -8.93 4.31 -9.69
N GLN A 83 -9.65 3.55 -10.51
CA GLN A 83 -10.10 3.98 -11.84
C GLN A 83 -11.45 4.67 -11.71
N GLY A 84 -11.63 5.80 -12.40
CA GLY A 84 -12.69 6.72 -11.99
C GLY A 84 -12.48 7.12 -10.53
N GLY A 85 -13.53 7.16 -9.71
CA GLY A 85 -13.35 7.33 -8.26
C GLY A 85 -13.39 8.78 -7.77
N ILE A 86 -13.86 9.72 -8.60
CA ILE A 86 -14.38 10.99 -8.10
C ILE A 86 -15.74 10.70 -7.46
N VAL A 87 -15.89 10.93 -6.16
CA VAL A 87 -17.15 10.73 -5.42
C VAL A 87 -17.83 12.05 -5.05
N ALA A 88 -17.09 13.16 -5.03
CA ALA A 88 -17.61 14.53 -4.98
C ALA A 88 -16.58 15.49 -5.61
N SER A 89 -16.92 16.77 -5.77
CA SER A 89 -16.09 17.77 -6.49
C SER A 89 -14.61 17.77 -6.11
N ASN A 90 -14.28 17.49 -4.86
CA ASN A 90 -12.91 17.47 -4.34
C ASN A 90 -12.61 16.21 -3.54
N LYS A 91 -13.38 15.14 -3.74
CA LYS A 91 -13.29 13.92 -2.93
C LYS A 91 -13.15 12.72 -3.83
N ILE A 92 -12.15 11.88 -3.55
CA ILE A 92 -11.92 10.62 -4.26
C ILE A 92 -12.18 9.42 -3.35
N GLY A 93 -12.60 8.30 -3.94
CA GLY A 93 -12.89 7.07 -3.22
C GLY A 93 -13.36 5.97 -4.17
N GLY A 94 -13.43 4.74 -3.66
CA GLY A 94 -13.83 3.57 -4.43
C GLY A 94 -13.07 2.33 -4.00
N ASN A 95 -13.10 1.30 -4.86
CA ASN A 95 -12.35 0.08 -4.64
C ASN A 95 -10.89 0.28 -5.08
N TRP A 96 -9.99 0.31 -4.11
CA TRP A 96 -8.56 0.52 -4.36
C TRP A 96 -7.88 -0.78 -4.79
N GLN A 97 -7.18 -0.73 -5.92
CA GLN A 97 -6.41 -1.84 -6.47
C GLN A 97 -4.94 -1.64 -6.14
N SER A 98 -4.23 -2.73 -5.81
CA SER A 98 -2.78 -2.66 -5.60
C SER A 98 -2.05 -2.37 -6.90
N GLY A 99 -1.03 -1.51 -6.83
CA GLY A 99 -0.21 -1.11 -7.97
C GLY A 99 -0.31 0.39 -8.25
N PHE A 100 0.15 0.77 -9.44
CA PHE A 100 0.20 2.16 -9.88
C PHE A 100 -0.41 2.24 -11.27
N LEU A 101 -1.43 3.08 -11.44
CA LEU A 101 -2.09 3.31 -12.71
C LEU A 101 -1.13 4.07 -13.64
N THR A 102 -0.70 3.38 -14.70
CA THR A 102 0.23 3.91 -15.70
C THR A 102 -0.40 4.23 -17.05
N ASN A 103 -1.69 3.91 -17.23
CA ASN A 103 -2.43 4.23 -18.45
C ASN A 103 -2.89 5.70 -18.44
N GLY A 104 -1.97 6.59 -18.78
CA GLY A 104 -2.16 8.04 -18.81
C GLY A 104 -0.91 8.77 -18.31
N THR A 105 -1.01 10.10 -18.22
CA THR A 105 0.05 10.94 -17.66
C THR A 105 -0.38 11.50 -16.31
N ILE A 106 0.57 11.65 -15.40
CA ILE A 106 0.34 12.32 -14.14
C ILE A 106 0.49 13.83 -14.34
N ASN A 107 -0.53 14.58 -13.93
CA ASN A 107 -0.54 16.04 -14.08
C ASN A 107 -0.71 16.80 -12.76
N LYS A 108 -0.94 16.11 -11.63
CA LYS A 108 -1.13 16.74 -10.33
C LYS A 108 -0.72 15.82 -9.18
N LEU A 109 -0.27 16.43 -8.09
CA LEU A 109 0.14 15.79 -6.83
C LEU A 109 -0.57 16.49 -5.65
N TRP A 110 -1.11 15.72 -4.71
CA TRP A 110 -1.52 16.15 -3.38
C TRP A 110 -0.74 15.39 -2.32
N ILE A 111 -0.42 16.08 -1.23
CA ILE A 111 0.38 15.51 -0.12
C ILE A 111 -0.45 15.54 1.16
N GLY A 112 -0.45 14.42 1.88
CA GLY A 112 -0.96 14.29 3.23
C GLY A 112 0.10 13.72 4.16
N VAL A 113 0.03 14.07 5.43
CA VAL A 113 0.89 13.55 6.50
C VAL A 113 0.04 12.97 7.62
N SER A 114 0.46 11.83 8.18
CA SER A 114 -0.18 11.24 9.36
C SER A 114 0.41 11.82 10.65
N ALA A 115 -0.29 11.63 11.76
CA ALA A 115 0.25 11.95 13.09
C ALA A 115 1.57 11.19 13.40
N TYR A 116 1.81 10.06 12.74
CA TYR A 116 3.03 9.26 12.88
C TYR A 116 4.14 9.65 11.91
N ARG A 117 3.97 10.73 11.13
CA ARG A 117 4.87 11.19 10.06
C ARG A 117 4.93 10.25 8.85
N ASP A 118 3.92 9.40 8.68
CA ASP A 118 3.72 8.69 7.41
C ASP A 118 3.29 9.68 6.35
N LEU A 119 3.63 9.40 5.10
CA LEU A 119 3.32 10.27 3.97
C LEU A 119 2.35 9.59 3.03
N MET A 120 1.36 10.35 2.59
CA MET A 120 0.44 10.00 1.51
C MET A 120 0.68 10.94 0.33
N PHE A 121 0.98 10.37 -0.82
CA PHE A 121 1.04 11.06 -2.09
C PHE A 121 -0.13 10.62 -2.96
N VAL A 122 -0.99 11.55 -3.33
CA VAL A 122 -2.07 11.29 -4.27
C VAL A 122 -1.71 11.91 -5.60
N THR A 123 -1.74 11.16 -6.70
CA THR A 123 -1.54 11.73 -8.04
C THR A 123 -2.76 11.52 -8.92
N GLN A 124 -3.09 12.55 -9.70
CA GLN A 124 -4.14 12.47 -10.72
C GLN A 124 -3.55 11.92 -12.01
N VAL A 125 -4.21 10.93 -12.60
CA VAL A 125 -3.86 10.38 -13.91
C VAL A 125 -4.86 10.89 -14.93
N VAL A 126 -4.37 11.43 -16.05
CA VAL A 126 -5.16 11.93 -17.15
C VAL A 126 -4.83 11.23 -18.47
N ASN A 127 -5.83 11.13 -19.34
CA ASN A 127 -5.64 10.78 -20.75
C ASN A 127 -6.18 11.94 -21.59
N GLY A 128 -5.28 12.72 -22.19
CA GLY A 128 -5.62 14.03 -22.73
C GLY A 128 -6.12 14.98 -21.62
N SER A 129 -7.34 15.47 -21.75
CA SER A 129 -7.99 16.34 -20.75
C SER A 129 -8.88 15.58 -19.75
N GLN A 130 -9.09 14.28 -19.94
CA GLN A 130 -9.98 13.49 -19.10
C GLN A 130 -9.21 12.89 -17.92
N VAL A 131 -9.77 13.03 -16.70
CA VAL A 131 -9.29 12.30 -15.52
C VAL A 131 -9.71 10.85 -15.63
N VAL A 132 -8.74 9.94 -15.64
CA VAL A 132 -8.99 8.49 -15.75
C VAL A 132 -8.88 7.75 -14.42
N GLY A 133 -8.23 8.36 -13.42
CA GLY A 133 -8.12 7.80 -12.08
C GLY A 133 -7.13 8.53 -11.20
N PHE A 134 -6.87 7.94 -10.04
CA PHE A 134 -5.96 8.47 -9.04
C PHE A 134 -5.07 7.36 -8.49
N ASN A 135 -3.80 7.69 -8.24
CA ASN A 135 -2.88 6.84 -7.49
C ASN A 135 -2.73 7.38 -6.08
N VAL A 136 -2.67 6.48 -5.10
CA VAL A 136 -2.24 6.72 -3.73
C VAL A 136 -0.93 5.98 -3.53
N THR A 137 0.13 6.68 -3.16
CA THR A 137 1.41 6.07 -2.78
C THR A 137 1.72 6.45 -1.33
N LEU A 138 1.97 5.44 -0.51
CA LEU A 138 2.20 5.59 0.92
C LEU A 138 3.65 5.31 1.25
N SER A 139 4.25 6.20 2.03
CA SER A 139 5.59 6.03 2.59
C SER A 139 5.47 5.99 4.11
N PHE A 140 5.56 4.79 4.68
CA PHE A 140 5.38 4.57 6.12
C PHE A 140 6.68 4.74 6.90
N CYS A 141 6.54 5.16 8.14
CA CYS A 141 7.55 5.01 9.16
C CYS A 141 7.46 3.62 9.80
N GLU A 142 8.59 3.12 10.29
CA GLU A 142 8.60 1.90 11.08
C GLU A 142 7.73 2.06 12.33
N LEU A 143 6.82 1.11 12.53
CA LEU A 143 6.05 1.00 13.76
C LEU A 143 6.56 -0.18 14.57
N LYS A 144 7.30 0.12 15.63
CA LYS A 144 7.83 -0.90 16.54
C LYS A 144 6.70 -1.63 17.26
N ASN A 145 6.98 -2.88 17.60
CA ASN A 145 6.11 -3.64 18.47
C ASN A 145 6.21 -3.10 19.91
N THR A 146 5.11 -3.16 20.66
CA THR A 146 5.11 -2.84 22.10
C THR A 146 6.09 -3.74 22.87
N TYR A 147 6.26 -4.98 22.43
CA TYR A 147 7.26 -5.90 22.95
C TYR A 147 8.53 -5.80 22.11
N SER A 148 9.59 -5.23 22.67
CA SER A 148 10.87 -5.00 21.97
C SER A 148 11.56 -6.26 21.45
N THR A 149 11.21 -7.43 21.97
CA THR A 149 11.70 -8.74 21.53
C THR A 149 10.98 -9.27 20.29
N LEU A 150 9.85 -8.66 19.90
CA LEU A 150 9.09 -9.04 18.72
C LEU A 150 9.39 -8.10 17.56
N PRO A 151 9.38 -8.61 16.30
CA PRO A 151 9.53 -7.78 15.12
C PRO A 151 8.49 -6.65 15.06
N SER A 152 8.90 -5.52 14.49
CA SER A 152 8.06 -4.34 14.22
C SER A 152 6.76 -4.71 13.49
N ILE A 153 5.67 -4.01 13.84
CA ILE A 153 4.34 -4.19 13.27
C ILE A 153 4.29 -3.65 11.84
N ILE A 154 5.02 -2.56 11.56
CA ILE A 154 5.24 -2.02 10.21
C ILE A 154 6.75 -1.96 10.00
N SER A 155 7.25 -2.68 9.00
CA SER A 155 8.68 -2.75 8.67
C SER A 155 8.90 -3.16 7.22
N ASN A 156 10.13 -3.02 6.73
CA ASN A 156 10.54 -3.49 5.40
C ASN A 156 10.38 -5.01 5.19
N GLU A 157 10.24 -5.79 6.27
CA GLU A 157 10.06 -7.24 6.20
C GLU A 157 8.60 -7.67 6.00
N ARG A 158 7.65 -6.73 6.14
CA ARG A 158 6.21 -7.00 6.09
C ARG A 158 5.59 -6.35 4.87
N ALA A 159 4.78 -7.11 4.14
CA ALA A 159 4.05 -6.56 3.01
C ALA A 159 2.89 -5.69 3.51
N LEU A 160 2.73 -4.49 2.94
CA LEU A 160 1.59 -3.63 3.20
C LEU A 160 0.60 -3.73 2.04
N ARG A 161 -0.63 -4.16 2.31
CA ARG A 161 -1.66 -4.50 1.31
C ARG A 161 -3.05 -4.02 1.68
N ASN A 162 -4.01 -4.17 0.77
CA ASN A 162 -5.43 -3.97 1.01
C ASN A 162 -5.74 -2.57 1.56
N PHE A 163 -5.15 -1.55 0.95
CA PHE A 163 -5.47 -0.17 1.29
C PHE A 163 -6.96 0.11 1.07
N ALA A 164 -7.56 0.80 2.03
CA ALA A 164 -8.93 1.28 1.95
C ALA A 164 -9.02 2.71 2.50
N ALA A 165 -9.83 3.54 1.85
CA ALA A 165 -10.22 4.86 2.34
C ALA A 165 -11.76 4.90 2.43
N PRO A 166 -12.35 4.32 3.49
CA PRO A 166 -13.81 4.12 3.57
C PRO A 166 -14.59 5.44 3.57
N TYR A 167 -13.99 6.51 4.10
CA TYR A 167 -14.56 7.84 4.09
C TYR A 167 -14.13 8.69 2.90
N GLY A 168 -13.41 8.13 1.93
CA GLY A 168 -12.78 8.83 0.83
C GLY A 168 -11.59 9.71 1.28
N ILE A 169 -10.96 10.35 0.30
CA ILE A 169 -9.83 11.27 0.44
C ILE A 169 -10.27 12.61 -0.12
N VAL A 170 -10.24 13.65 0.71
CA VAL A 170 -10.56 15.03 0.35
C VAL A 170 -9.28 15.71 -0.10
N LEU A 171 -9.30 16.22 -1.33
CA LEU A 171 -8.19 16.86 -2.01
C LEU A 171 -8.44 18.37 -2.04
N ASP A 172 -7.50 19.16 -1.55
CA ASP A 172 -7.54 20.60 -1.71
C ASP A 172 -6.47 21.03 -2.72
N SER A 173 -6.94 21.66 -3.79
CA SER A 173 -6.11 22.21 -4.86
C SER A 173 -5.54 23.57 -4.51
N ASN A 174 -6.02 24.20 -3.44
CA ASN A 174 -5.46 25.44 -2.94
C ASN A 174 -4.01 25.20 -2.57
N THR A 175 -3.16 26.10 -3.07
CA THR A 175 -1.72 26.03 -2.92
C THR A 175 -1.33 26.38 -1.49
N TYR A 176 -1.51 25.44 -0.56
CA TYR A 176 -0.98 25.55 0.79
C TYR A 176 0.52 25.21 0.72
N CYS A 177 1.38 26.22 0.84
CA CYS A 177 2.83 26.07 0.77
C CYS A 177 3.46 25.65 -0.57
N GLY A 178 2.87 26.07 -1.69
CA GLY A 178 3.44 25.81 -3.02
C GLY A 178 3.02 24.47 -3.61
N TYR A 179 2.16 23.70 -2.94
CA TYR A 179 1.66 22.41 -3.40
C TYR A 179 0.20 22.19 -3.02
N SER A 180 -0.47 21.27 -3.73
CA SER A 180 -1.82 20.82 -3.35
C SER A 180 -1.74 19.82 -2.20
N VAL A 181 -2.79 19.73 -1.39
CA VAL A 181 -2.77 18.96 -0.14
C VAL A 181 -3.94 17.99 -0.03
N VAL A 182 -3.72 16.88 0.66
CA VAL A 182 -4.80 16.06 1.17
C VAL A 182 -5.33 16.79 2.39
N ASP A 183 -6.50 17.42 2.28
CA ASP A 183 -7.09 18.14 3.41
C ASP A 183 -7.52 17.14 4.50
N LEU A 184 -8.10 16.01 4.08
CA LEU A 184 -8.49 14.93 4.98
C LEU A 184 -8.58 13.57 4.28
N ALA A 185 -7.92 12.57 4.84
CA ALA A 185 -8.16 11.15 4.59
C ALA A 185 -8.35 10.45 5.94
N MET A 186 -9.59 10.34 6.40
CA MET A 186 -9.89 9.84 7.74
C MET A 186 -9.98 8.32 7.76
N ASN A 187 -9.39 7.71 8.80
CA ASN A 187 -9.49 6.28 9.10
C ASN A 187 -9.23 5.40 7.85
N THR A 188 -8.20 5.76 7.09
CA THR A 188 -7.69 4.87 6.05
C THR A 188 -7.10 3.64 6.71
N VAL A 189 -7.21 2.49 6.07
CA VAL A 189 -6.75 1.22 6.62
C VAL A 189 -5.80 0.59 5.63
N ILE A 190 -4.68 0.07 6.13
CA ILE A 190 -3.81 -0.83 5.38
C ILE A 190 -3.53 -2.07 6.21
N THR A 191 -3.35 -3.22 5.55
CA THR A 191 -3.00 -4.47 6.22
C THR A 191 -1.50 -4.67 6.16
N SER A 192 -0.86 -4.76 7.33
CA SER A 192 0.50 -5.25 7.47
C SER A 192 0.47 -6.76 7.61
N GLU A 193 0.84 -7.47 6.55
CA GLU A 193 0.80 -8.93 6.50
C GLU A 193 1.94 -9.56 7.30
N ARG A 194 1.64 -10.71 7.91
CA ARG A 194 2.63 -11.53 8.59
C ARG A 194 3.72 -11.96 7.62
N ASN A 195 4.97 -11.77 8.02
CA ASN A 195 6.09 -12.35 7.30
C ASN A 195 6.18 -13.85 7.63
N LEU A 196 5.72 -14.70 6.71
CA LEU A 196 5.70 -16.16 6.91
C LEU A 196 7.11 -16.78 6.99
N SER A 197 8.14 -16.09 6.52
CA SER A 197 9.53 -16.52 6.62
C SER A 197 10.12 -16.30 8.02
N ASN A 198 9.47 -15.49 8.86
CA ASN A 198 9.89 -15.22 10.24
C ASN A 198 8.87 -15.82 11.23
N PRO A 199 9.23 -16.88 11.99
CA PRO A 199 8.30 -17.55 12.89
C PRO A 199 7.77 -16.64 14.01
N TYR A 200 8.55 -15.63 14.40
CA TYR A 200 8.19 -14.63 15.41
C TYR A 200 7.42 -13.44 14.84
N SER A 201 7.16 -13.40 13.53
CA SER A 201 6.41 -12.32 12.91
C SER A 201 4.98 -12.26 13.49
N PRO A 202 4.54 -11.08 13.98
CA PRO A 202 3.18 -10.89 14.48
C PRO A 202 2.13 -11.28 13.42
N PRO A 203 0.89 -11.64 13.83
CA PRO A 203 -0.23 -11.85 12.91
C PRO A 203 -0.48 -10.65 11.97
N ASN A 204 -1.34 -10.85 10.97
CA ASN A 204 -1.79 -9.74 10.13
C ASN A 204 -2.40 -8.66 11.01
N ALA A 205 -2.01 -7.40 10.78
CA ALA A 205 -2.48 -6.26 11.54
C ALA A 205 -3.14 -5.25 10.60
N GLN A 206 -4.35 -4.80 10.94
CA GLN A 206 -4.94 -3.64 10.29
C GLN A 206 -4.42 -2.38 10.95
N ILE A 207 -3.84 -1.50 10.15
CA ILE A 207 -3.25 -0.25 10.58
C ILE A 207 -4.19 0.88 10.16
N PRO A 208 -5.05 1.38 11.07
CA PRO A 208 -5.80 2.59 10.82
C PRO A 208 -4.84 3.79 10.90
N THR A 209 -4.93 4.68 9.93
CA THR A 209 -4.20 5.95 9.92
C THR A 209 -5.05 7.03 9.27
N SER A 210 -4.82 8.27 9.67
CA SER A 210 -5.46 9.43 9.06
C SER A 210 -4.39 10.36 8.53
N PHE A 211 -4.61 10.91 7.34
CA PHE A 211 -3.72 11.89 6.73
C PHE A 211 -4.44 13.23 6.66
N THR A 212 -3.73 14.29 7.01
CA THR A 212 -4.20 15.67 6.93
C THR A 212 -3.18 16.53 6.20
N LYS A 213 -3.55 17.77 5.91
CA LYS A 213 -2.63 18.73 5.32
C LYS A 213 -1.37 18.88 6.19
N PRO A 214 -0.16 18.85 5.61
CA PRO A 214 1.06 19.17 6.34
C PRO A 214 1.07 20.65 6.72
N THR A 215 1.83 21.05 7.75
CA THR A 215 1.96 22.48 8.07
C THR A 215 3.02 23.16 7.20
N CYS A 216 2.83 24.44 6.96
CA CYS A 216 3.76 25.28 6.22
C CYS A 216 5.06 25.48 7.01
N ASN A 217 6.23 25.37 6.33
CA ASN A 217 7.61 25.53 6.87
C ASN A 217 8.37 24.26 7.29
N GLY A 218 8.05 23.10 6.73
CA GLY A 218 8.81 21.86 7.02
C GLY A 218 8.60 21.35 8.45
N GLN A 219 7.70 21.99 9.21
CA GLN A 219 7.14 21.42 10.42
C GLN A 219 6.04 20.46 10.00
N PHE A 220 6.45 19.25 9.65
CA PHE A 220 5.53 18.12 9.60
C PHE A 220 4.98 17.84 11.01
#